data_AF-A0A7V3FB46-F1
#
_entry.id   AF-A0A7V3FB46-F1
#
_cell.length_a   1.000
_cell.length_b   1.000
_cell.length_c   1.000
_cell.angle_alpha   90.00
_cell.angle_beta   90.00
_cell.angle_gamma   90.00
#
_symmetry.space_group_name_H-M   'P 1'
#
loop_
_entity.id
_entity.type
_entity.pdbx_description
1 polymer ?
#
loop_
_entity_poly.entity_id
_entity_poly.type
_entity_poly.pdbx_seq_one_letter_code
_entity_poly.pdbx_strand_id
1 'polypeptide(L)' 'MKYGFTLPGRGPLATPDSLAAIAKRGEQLGYHLLLFGDHIVVPRRISSPYPYTESGEFPGSAS' A
#
# COMPACT_ATOMS: atom_id res chain seq x y z
N MET A 1 8.14 19.51 13.37
CA MET A 1 6.97 19.03 12.60
C MET A 1 6.90 17.50 12.76
N LYS A 2 5.70 16.92 12.85
CA LYS A 2 5.51 15.47 12.96
C LYS A 2 5.20 14.90 11.57
N TYR A 3 6.02 13.97 11.09
CA TYR A 3 5.85 13.34 9.78
C TYR A 3 5.52 11.87 9.93
N GLY A 4 4.86 11.29 8.94
CA GLY A 4 4.54 9.87 8.88
C GLY A 4 4.64 9.30 7.47
N PHE A 5 4.46 7.99 7.36
CA PHE A 5 4.50 7.26 6.11
C PHE A 5 3.51 6.09 6.11
N THR A 6 3.24 5.54 4.93
CA THR A 6 2.35 4.39 4.75
C THR A 6 3.17 3.11 4.52
N LEU A 7 2.68 2.00 5.05
CA LEU A 7 3.21 0.67 4.76
C LEU A 7 2.59 0.11 3.45
N PRO A 8 3.34 -0.66 2.65
CA PRO A 8 2.82 -1.23 1.42
C PRO A 8 1.80 -2.34 1.73
N GLY A 9 0.57 -2.19 1.24
CA GLY A 9 -0.47 -3.21 1.39
C GLY A 9 -0.47 -4.31 0.32
N ARG A 10 0.30 -4.16 -0.76
CA ARG A 10 0.34 -5.09 -1.90
C ARG A 10 1.75 -5.18 -2.51
N GLY A 11 1.96 -6.20 -3.34
CA GLY A 11 3.22 -6.45 -4.04
C GLY A 11 4.26 -7.20 -3.19
N PRO A 12 5.48 -7.39 -3.71
CA PRO A 12 6.51 -8.23 -3.08
C PRO A 12 6.95 -7.81 -1.67
N LEU A 13 6.74 -6.53 -1.32
CA LEU A 13 7.10 -5.96 -0.01
C LEU A 13 5.99 -6.06 1.04
N ALA A 14 4.80 -6.56 0.68
CA ALA A 14 3.68 -6.74 1.59
C ALA A 14 3.77 -8.06 2.38
N THR A 15 4.99 -8.47 2.75
CA THR A 15 5.24 -9.65 3.61
C THR A 15 5.45 -9.22 5.06
N PRO A 16 5.08 -10.02 6.07
CA PRO A 16 5.25 -9.65 7.48
C PRO A 16 6.67 -9.17 7.83
N ASP A 17 7.70 -9.85 7.31
CA ASP A 17 9.10 -9.49 7.58
C ASP A 17 9.49 -8.16 6.95
N SER A 18 9.07 -7.92 5.70
CA SER A 18 9.33 -6.65 5.02
C SER A 18 8.63 -5.48 5.73
N LEU A 19 7.37 -5.68 6.11
CA LEU A 19 6.61 -4.67 6.86
C LEU A 19 7.25 -4.35 8.21
N ALA A 20 7.69 -5.37 8.95
CA ALA A 20 8.39 -5.20 10.21
C ALA A 20 9.72 -4.44 10.03
N ALA A 21 10.48 -4.74 8.97
CA ALA A 21 11.73 -4.06 8.66
C ALA A 21 11.50 -2.57 8.35
N ILE A 22 10.50 -2.26 7.52
CA ILE A 22 10.13 -0.87 7.17
C ILE A 22 9.65 -0.11 8.41
N ALA A 23 8.79 -0.72 9.23
CA ALA A 23 8.26 -0.08 10.45
C ALA A 23 9.38 0.28 11.43
N LYS A 24 10.28 -0.67 11.74
CA LYS A 24 11.44 -0.45 12.61
C LYS A 24 12.36 0.63 12.04
N ARG A 25 12.57 0.65 10.73
CA ARG A 25 13.41 1.68 10.10
C ARG A 25 12.77 3.06 10.19
N GLY A 26 11.45 3.17 10.03
CA GLY A 26 10.71 4.40 10.19
C GLY A 26 10.82 4.99 11.60
N GLU A 27 10.72 4.14 12.62
CA GLU A 27 10.93 4.53 14.02
C GLU A 27 12.36 5.04 14.25
N GLN A 28 13.39 4.33 13.78
CA GLN A 28 14.80 4.75 13.90
C GLN A 28 15.10 6.09 13.20
N LEU A 29 14.36 6.41 12.14
CA LEU A 29 14.48 7.66 11.41
C LEU A 29 13.69 8.82 12.06
N GLY A 30 12.93 8.56 13.13
CA GLY A 30 12.18 9.57 13.86
C GLY A 30 10.83 9.94 13.24
N TYR A 31 10.25 9.08 12.39
CA TYR A 31 8.87 9.27 11.96
C TYR A 31 7.91 9.05 13.12
N HIS A 32 6.88 9.88 13.19
CA HIS A 32 5.96 9.95 14.32
C HIS A 32 4.67 9.16 14.09
N LEU A 33 4.42 8.74 12.84
CA LEU A 33 3.19 8.09 12.43
C LEU A 33 3.49 7.04 11.35
N LEU A 34 2.88 5.88 11.50
CA LEU A 34 2.83 4.83 10.51
C LEU A 34 1.36 4.52 10.22
N LEU A 35 1.01 4.41 8.94
CA LEU A 35 -0.34 4.12 8.46
C LEU A 35 -0.35 2.82 7.65
N PHE A 36 -1.41 2.04 7.75
CA PHE A 36 -1.64 0.87 6.91
C PHE A 36 -3.08 0.87 6.41
N GLY A 37 -3.27 0.50 5.14
CA GLY A 37 -4.60 0.44 4.55
C GLY A 37 -5.36 -0.82 4.99
N ASP A 38 -6.62 -0.67 5.37
CA ASP A 38 -7.49 -1.78 5.81
C ASP A 38 -8.14 -2.55 4.65
N HIS A 39 -7.42 -2.66 3.52
CA HIS A 39 -7.92 -3.39 2.36
C HIS A 39 -7.43 -4.84 2.43
N ILE A 40 -8.36 -5.76 2.67
CA ILE A 40 -8.05 -7.19 2.80
C ILE A 40 -7.89 -7.86 1.43
N VAL A 41 -8.65 -7.41 0.41
CA VAL A 41 -8.67 -8.05 -0.91
C VAL A 41 -8.67 -7.01 -2.03
N VAL A 42 -7.88 -7.28 -3.06
CA VAL A 42 -7.97 -6.63 -4.38
C VAL A 42 -8.15 -7.72 -5.44
N PRO A 43 -9.21 -7.68 -6.27
CA PRO A 43 -9.43 -8.68 -7.30
C PRO A 43 -8.30 -8.71 -8.32
N ARG A 44 -7.82 -9.91 -8.66
CA ARG A 44 -6.79 -10.12 -9.70
C ARG A 44 -7.34 -9.99 -11.12
N ARG A 45 -8.66 -10.09 -11.28
CA ARG A 45 -9.39 -9.94 -12.53
C ARG A 45 -10.59 -9.04 -12.26
N ILE A 46 -10.67 -7.94 -13.00
CA ILE A 46 -11.74 -6.95 -12.89
C ILE A 46 -12.31 -6.79 -14.30
N SER A 47 -13.57 -7.16 -14.50
CA SER A 47 -14.25 -7.05 -15.80
C SER A 47 -15.09 -5.78 -15.94
N SER A 48 -15.41 -5.13 -14.82
CA SER A 48 -16.12 -3.86 -14.80
C SER A 48 -15.17 -2.69 -15.11
N PRO A 49 -15.57 -1.71 -15.93
CA PRO A 49 -14.79 -0.49 -16.12
C PRO A 49 -14.57 0.23 -14.79
N TYR A 50 -13.33 0.60 -14.50
CA TYR A 50 -12.99 1.40 -13.33
C TYR A 50 -13.45 2.86 -13.54
N PRO A 51 -14.20 3.43 -12.58
CA PRO A 51 -14.76 4.77 -12.76
C PRO A 51 -13.64 5.81 -12.87
N TYR A 52 -13.89 6.85 -13.67
CA TYR A 52 -13.00 8.02 -13.81
C TYR A 52 -11.60 7.70 -14.39
N THR A 53 -11.45 6.58 -15.10
CA THR A 53 -10.25 6.27 -15.90
C THR A 53 -10.63 6.19 -17.37
N GLU A 54 -9.87 6.83 -18.26
CA GLU A 54 -10.17 6.83 -19.71
C GLU A 54 -10.15 5.42 -20.31
N SER A 55 -9.22 4.57 -19.86
CA SER A 55 -9.11 3.17 -20.30
C SER A 55 -10.09 2.22 -19.63
N GLY A 56 -10.74 2.63 -18.53
CA GLY A 56 -11.52 1.75 -17.67
C GLY A 56 -10.67 0.77 -16.85
N GLU A 57 -9.34 0.87 -16.88
CA GLU A 57 -8.44 -0.01 -16.12
C GLU A 57 -8.29 0.44 -14.67
N PHE A 58 -8.30 -0.51 -13.74
CA PHE A 58 -8.02 -0.22 -12.34
C PHE A 58 -6.56 0.24 -12.18
N PRO A 59 -6.27 1.44 -11.62
CA PRO A 59 -4.90 1.95 -11.51
C PRO A 59 -3.96 1.07 -10.69
N GLY A 60 -4.50 0.25 -9.78
CA GLY A 60 -3.73 -0.69 -8.96
C GLY A 60 -3.53 -2.06 -9.58
N SER A 61 -3.89 -2.30 -10.85
CA SER A 61 -3.84 -3.62 -11.49
C SER A 61 -2.43 -4.20 -11.65
N ALA A 62 -1.40 -3.35 -11.69
CA ALA A 62 0.00 -3.73 -11.93
C ALA A 62 0.82 -4.05 -10.67
N SER A 63 0.21 -4.08 -9.47
CA SER A 63 0.93 -4.25 -8.19
C SER A 63 1.14 -5.70 -7.77
#